data_AF-A0A9E1VCE7-F1
#
_entry.id   AF-A0A9E1VCE7-F1
#
_cell.length_a   1.000
_cell.length_b   1.000
_cell.length_c   1.000
_cell.angle_alpha   90.00
_cell.angle_beta   90.00
_cell.angle_gamma   90.00
#
_symmetry.space_group_name_H-M   'P 1'
#
loop_
_entity.id
_entity.type
_entity.pdbx_description
1 polymer ?
#
loop_
_entity_poly.entity_id
_entity_poly.type
_entity_poly.pdbx_seq_one_letter_code
_entity_poly.pdbx_strand_id
1 'polypeptide(L)' 'MQVLELSSDVHPYFVAGQFHPELTSRPLRPQPMFMGLVAAAITHRMGRTPDTIDSRWLNSKHASTTV' A
#
# COMPACT_ATOMS: atom_id res chain seq x y z
N MET A 1 -4.55 -21.38 -2.73
CA MET A 1 -4.45 -19.91 -2.91
C MET A 1 -3.62 -19.35 -1.77
N GLN A 2 -2.67 -18.45 -2.05
CA GLN A 2 -1.67 -17.98 -1.07
C GLN A 2 -1.78 -16.48 -0.75
N VAL A 3 -2.47 -15.73 -1.62
CA VAL A 3 -2.77 -14.30 -1.54
C VAL A 3 -4.25 -14.09 -1.85
N LEU A 4 -4.86 -13.12 -1.18
CA LEU A 4 -6.22 -12.60 -1.41
C LEU A 4 -6.16 -11.07 -1.49
N GLU A 5 -6.91 -10.50 -2.42
CA GLU A 5 -7.14 -9.05 -2.51
C GLU A 5 -8.63 -8.76 -2.76
N LEU A 6 -9.08 -7.57 -2.36
CA LEU A 6 -10.39 -7.05 -2.75
C LEU A 6 -10.23 -5.99 -3.85
N SER A 7 -11.29 -5.79 -4.63
CA SER A 7 -11.34 -4.68 -5.59
C SER A 7 -11.15 -3.34 -4.87
N SER A 8 -10.42 -2.43 -5.53
CA SER A 8 -10.20 -1.05 -5.06
C SER A 8 -11.50 -0.28 -4.81
N ASP A 9 -12.57 -0.66 -5.52
CA ASP A 9 -13.87 0.01 -5.41
C ASP A 9 -14.60 -0.40 -4.12
N VAL A 10 -14.21 -1.53 -3.51
CA VAL A 10 -14.73 -2.02 -2.22
C VAL A 10 -13.85 -1.53 -1.08
N HIS A 11 -12.53 -1.66 -1.23
CA HIS A 11 -11.58 -1.21 -0.21
C HIS A 11 -10.28 -0.70 -0.86
N PRO A 12 -9.80 0.50 -0.52
CA PRO A 12 -8.66 1.13 -1.21
C PRO A 12 -7.35 0.36 -1.04
N TYR A 13 -7.22 -0.43 0.03
CA TYR A 13 -6.08 -1.33 0.25
C TYR A 13 -6.48 -2.55 1.07
N PHE A 14 -6.73 -3.70 0.42
CA PHE A 14 -6.99 -4.96 1.11
C PHE A 14 -6.17 -6.06 0.47
N VAL A 15 -5.16 -6.53 1.21
CA VAL A 15 -4.27 -7.62 0.80
C VAL A 15 -4.05 -8.52 2.00
N ALA A 16 -4.23 -9.82 1.82
CA ALA A 16 -3.96 -10.83 2.82
C ALA A 16 -3.11 -11.95 2.21
N GLY A 17 -2.10 -12.41 2.94
CA GLY A 17 -1.24 -13.53 2.54
C GLY A 17 -1.17 -14.57 3.66
N GLN A 18 -1.01 -15.84 3.29
CA GLN A 18 -0.82 -16.94 4.26
C GLN A 18 0.65 -17.16 4.64
N PHE A 19 1.57 -16.42 4.02
CA PHE A 19 3.00 -16.48 4.29
C PHE A 19 3.42 -15.36 5.25
N HIS A 20 4.69 -15.39 5.64
CA HIS A 20 5.30 -14.49 6.62
C HIS A 20 6.20 -13.42 5.94
N PRO A 21 5.64 -12.36 5.32
CA PRO A 21 6.44 -11.32 4.67
C PRO A 21 7.42 -10.63 5.63
N GLU A 22 7.11 -10.55 6.91
CA GLU A 22 7.96 -10.00 7.97
C GLU A 22 9.36 -10.61 7.99
N LEU A 23 9.49 -11.90 7.72
CA LEU A 23 10.78 -12.60 7.72
C LEU A 23 11.69 -12.18 6.57
N THR A 24 11.13 -11.56 5.54
CA THR A 24 11.85 -11.11 4.35
C THR A 24 12.04 -9.59 4.31
N SER A 25 11.49 -8.84 5.27
CA SER A 25 11.61 -7.38 5.33
C SER A 25 12.97 -6.93 5.84
N ARG A 26 13.53 -5.89 5.23
CA ARG A 26 14.82 -5.31 5.65
C ARG A 26 14.71 -3.79 5.71
N PRO A 27 15.46 -3.09 6.59
CA PRO A 27 15.39 -1.63 6.70
C PRO A 27 15.61 -0.88 5.38
N LEU A 28 16.58 -1.34 4.58
CA LEU A 28 16.91 -0.74 3.27
C LEU A 28 16.13 -1.36 2.09
N ARG A 29 15.39 -2.45 2.34
CA ARG A 29 14.57 -3.14 1.34
C ARG A 29 13.28 -3.63 2.02
N PRO A 30 12.37 -2.69 2.35
CA PRO A 30 11.15 -3.03 3.06
C PRO A 30 10.22 -3.85 2.17
N GLN A 31 9.40 -4.68 2.79
CA GLN A 31 8.40 -5.45 2.05
C GLN A 31 7.33 -4.54 1.44
N PRO A 32 7.01 -4.72 0.14
CA PRO A 32 6.00 -3.91 -0.54
C PRO A 32 4.64 -3.93 0.13
N MET A 33 4.20 -5.08 0.66
CA MET A 33 2.89 -5.19 1.34
C MET A 33 2.79 -4.32 2.61
N PHE A 34 3.88 -4.10 3.33
CA PHE A 34 3.85 -3.20 4.48
C PHE A 34 3.91 -1.74 4.05
N MET A 35 4.70 -1.43 3.02
CA MET A 35 4.80 -0.05 2.52
C MET A 35 3.49 0.42 1.89
N GLY A 36 2.81 -0.44 1.12
CA GLY A 36 1.48 -0.16 0.59
C GLY A 36 0.44 0.06 1.71
N LEU A 37 0.47 -0.77 2.76
CA LEU A 37 -0.43 -0.61 3.92
C LEU A 37 -0.24 0.74 4.62
N VAL A 38 1.02 1.11 4.88
CA VAL A 38 1.35 2.39 5.53
C VAL A 38 0.96 3.57 4.63
N ALA A 39 1.24 3.50 3.33
CA ALA A 39 0.87 4.55 2.38
C ALA A 39 -0.66 4.75 2.31
N ALA A 40 -1.42 3.64 2.28
CA ALA A 40 -2.88 3.66 2.32
C ALA A 40 -3.41 4.22 3.65
N ALA A 41 -2.82 3.85 4.79
CA ALA A 41 -3.21 4.38 6.09
C ALA A 41 -2.96 5.89 6.22
N ILE A 42 -1.83 6.38 5.72
CA ILE A 42 -1.54 7.83 5.67
C ILE A 42 -2.56 8.54 4.78
N THR A 43 -2.80 8.02 3.58
CA THR A 43 -3.77 8.59 2.63
C THR A 43 -5.18 8.64 3.24
N HIS A 44 -5.61 7.56 3.89
CA HIS A 44 -6.91 7.49 4.58
C HIS A 44 -7.00 8.50 5.74
N ARG A 45 -5.94 8.63 6.54
CA ARG A 45 -5.91 9.59 7.66
C ARG A 45 -5.97 11.04 7.19
N MET A 46 -5.30 11.35 6.08
CA MET A 46 -5.20 12.72 5.57
C MET A 46 -6.33 13.10 4.61
N GLY A 47 -7.13 12.13 4.15
CA GLY A 47 -8.14 12.33 3.10
C GLY A 47 -7.56 12.64 1.72
N ARG A 48 -6.23 12.59 1.58
CA ARG A 48 -5.47 12.79 0.34
C ARG A 48 -4.12 12.11 0.45
N THR A 49 -3.48 11.83 -0.67
CA THR A 49 -2.12 11.30 -0.69
C THR A 49 -1.12 12.46 -0.54
N PRO A 50 -0.24 12.47 0.48
CA PRO A 50 0.81 13.49 0.59
C PRO A 50 1.93 13.28 -0.42
N ASP A 51 2.52 14.38 -0.90
CA ASP A 51 3.64 14.36 -1.87
C ASP A 51 4.92 13.73 -1.30
N THR A 52 4.99 13.53 0.02
CA THR A 52 6.12 12.87 0.69
C THR A 52 6.12 11.34 0.50
N ILE A 53 5.01 10.74 0.05
CA ILE A 53 4.93 9.31 -0.21
C ILE A 53 5.50 9.03 -1.60
N ASP A 54 6.51 8.16 -1.66
CA ASP A 54 7.07 7.68 -2.93
C ASP A 54 5.99 6.96 -3.76
N SER A 55 5.84 7.37 -5.02
CA SER A 55 4.84 6.84 -5.95
C SER A 55 4.99 5.34 -6.19
N ARG A 56 6.16 4.76 -5.93
CA ARG A 56 6.37 3.31 -6.02
C ARG A 56 5.50 2.49 -5.06
N TRP A 57 4.99 3.11 -4.00
CA TRP A 57 4.13 2.47 -2.99
C TRP A 57 2.65 2.79 -3.17
N LEU A 58 2.32 3.63 -4.15
CA LEU A 58 0.96 4.00 -4.47
C LEU A 58 0.42 3.10 -5.57
N ASN A 59 -0.87 2.77 -5.47
CA ASN A 59 -1.54 2.07 -6.55
C ASN A 59 -1.79 3.02 -7.72
N SER A 60 -1.83 2.53 -8.96
CA SER A 60 -1.85 3.36 -10.19
C SER A 60 -3.00 4.37 -10.23
N LYS A 61 -4.11 4.11 -9.52
CA LYS A 61 -5.25 5.03 -9.43
C LYS A 61 -5.02 6.28 -8.57
N HIS A 62 -4.02 6.28 -7.68
CA HIS A 62 -3.73 7.41 -6.78
C HIS A 62 -2.58 8.30 -7.26
N ALA A 63 -1.89 7.92 -8.34
CA ALA A 63 -0.71 8.64 -8.84
C ALA A 63 -1.03 9.98 -9.55
N SER A 64 -2.31 10.28 -9.83
CA SER A 64 -2.72 11.42 -10.68
C SER A 64 -3.55 12.50 -9.97
N THR A 65 -3.68 12.47 -8.64
CA THR A 65 -4.35 13.58 -7.92
C THR A 65 -3.32 14.65 -7.56
N THR A 66 -2.74 15.27 -8.58
CA THR A 66 -2.04 16.55 -8.45
C THR A 66 -2.98 17.62 -8.98
N VAL A 67 -3.46 18.46 -8.07
CA VAL A 67 -4.14 19.73 -8.39
C VAL A 67 -3.09 20.82 -8.44
#